data_AF-A0A7J8FIX9-F1
#
_entry.id   AF-A0A7J8FIX9-F1
#
_cell.length_a   1.000
_cell.length_b   1.000
_cell.length_c   1.000
_cell.angle_alpha   90.00
_cell.angle_beta   90.00
_cell.angle_gamma   90.00
#
_symmetry.space_group_name_H-M   'P 1'
#
loop_
_entity.id
_entity.type
_entity.pdbx_description
1 polymer ?
#
loop_
_entity_poly.entity_id
_entity_poly.type
_entity_poly.pdbx_seq_one_letter_code
_entity_poly.pdbx_strand_id
1 'polypeptide(L)'
;MCNYFQEQTKDSVRQIIFSSLFSPQGNKADDSRMSLLGKLVSMAVAVCRVPVLECAASWLQRTPVVYCVRLARALVDDYCCLVPGSVQTLKQIFSASPRFCCQFITSVTALYDLSSANLPIGFLELTPLTGLIRWCVKAPLAYKRKKKPSLSNGHVTSKAAQDSGGMDRDSHLLYSKLHLSILQVLMMLQVHLTEKNLYGRLGLILFDHMVPLVEEINRLADELNPLNASQEIELSLDRLAQALQVAMASGALLCTRDDLRTLCSRLPHNNLLQLVISGPVQQSPHAALPPGFYPHIHTPPLGYGAVPAHPAAHPALPAHPGHTFLSGMAFPFRPIR
;
A
#
# COMPACT_ATOMS: atom_id res chain seq x y z
N MET A 1 -27.77 -20.66 -8.26
CA MET A 1 -26.28 -20.58 -8.28
C MET A 1 -25.70 -20.51 -6.88
N CYS A 2 -26.04 -19.54 -6.02
CA CYS A 2 -25.47 -19.49 -4.65
C CYS A 2 -25.66 -20.78 -3.84
N ASN A 3 -26.84 -21.40 -3.87
CA ASN A 3 -27.08 -22.67 -3.18
C ASN A 3 -26.15 -23.79 -3.68
N TYR A 4 -25.99 -23.91 -5.01
CA TYR A 4 -25.05 -24.88 -5.59
C TYR A 4 -23.62 -24.67 -5.09
N PHE A 5 -23.12 -23.42 -5.08
CA PHE A 5 -21.78 -23.12 -4.57
C PHE A 5 -21.67 -23.31 -3.06
N GLN A 6 -22.77 -23.19 -2.31
CA GLN A 6 -22.80 -23.45 -0.88
C GLN A 6 -22.75 -24.95 -0.56
N GLU A 7 -23.48 -25.76 -1.33
CA GLU A 7 -23.61 -27.21 -1.14
C GLU A 7 -22.41 -27.98 -1.70
N GLN A 8 -21.76 -27.48 -2.75
CA GLN A 8 -20.57 -28.09 -3.31
C GLN A 8 -19.42 -28.01 -2.30
N THR A 9 -19.03 -29.14 -1.71
CA THR A 9 -18.01 -29.20 -0.65
C THR A 9 -16.58 -29.08 -1.18
N LYS A 10 -16.33 -29.39 -2.45
CA LYS A 10 -14.99 -29.35 -3.06
C LYS A 10 -14.67 -27.96 -3.60
N ASP A 11 -13.76 -27.26 -2.94
CA ASP A 11 -13.25 -25.93 -3.36
C ASP A 11 -12.77 -25.90 -4.81
N SER A 12 -11.99 -26.90 -5.24
CA SER A 12 -11.48 -26.98 -6.61
C SER A 12 -12.61 -27.04 -7.65
N VAL A 13 -13.68 -27.77 -7.36
CA VAL A 13 -14.85 -27.87 -8.25
C VAL A 13 -15.56 -26.53 -8.34
N ARG A 14 -15.74 -25.82 -7.21
CA ARG A 14 -16.32 -24.48 -7.20
C ARG A 14 -15.51 -23.52 -8.08
N GLN A 15 -14.19 -23.52 -7.91
CA GLN A 15 -13.29 -22.64 -8.68
C GLN A 15 -13.35 -22.94 -10.18
N ILE A 16 -13.27 -24.22 -10.58
CA ILE A 16 -13.34 -24.63 -11.99
C ILE A 16 -14.66 -24.20 -12.62
N ILE A 17 -15.78 -24.44 -11.96
CA ILE A 17 -17.10 -24.06 -12.46
C ILE A 17 -17.21 -22.54 -12.57
N PHE A 18 -16.78 -21.81 -11.54
CA PHE A 18 -16.84 -20.35 -11.55
C PHE A 18 -15.99 -19.75 -12.68
N SER A 19 -14.75 -20.22 -12.86
CA SER A 19 -13.89 -19.80 -13.98
C SER A 19 -14.51 -20.16 -15.33
N SER A 20 -15.06 -21.37 -15.48
CA SER A 20 -15.70 -21.79 -16.74
C SER A 20 -16.88 -20.89 -17.12
N LEU A 21 -17.62 -20.39 -16.12
CA LEU A 21 -18.79 -19.55 -16.31
C LEU A 21 -18.44 -18.07 -16.56
N PHE A 22 -17.37 -17.56 -15.96
CA PHE A 22 -17.14 -16.11 -15.86
C PHE A 22 -15.77 -15.63 -16.35
N SER A 23 -14.80 -16.50 -16.61
CA SER A 23 -13.53 -16.07 -17.17
C SER A 23 -13.72 -15.48 -18.58
N PRO A 24 -13.14 -14.31 -18.89
CA PRO A 24 -13.25 -13.70 -20.21
C PRO A 24 -12.78 -14.63 -21.31
N GLN A 25 -13.55 -14.72 -22.39
CA GLN A 25 -13.26 -15.59 -23.55
C GLN A 25 -12.95 -14.80 -24.83
N GLY A 26 -12.98 -13.46 -24.77
CA GLY A 26 -12.76 -12.60 -25.93
C GLY A 26 -13.91 -12.63 -26.94
N ASN A 27 -15.12 -12.97 -26.50
CA ASN A 27 -16.28 -13.10 -27.38
C ASN A 27 -17.47 -12.23 -26.92
N LYS A 28 -18.46 -12.04 -27.80
CA LYS A 28 -19.62 -11.16 -27.55
C LYS A 28 -20.42 -11.52 -26.30
N ALA A 29 -20.35 -12.77 -25.82
CA ALA A 29 -21.06 -13.19 -24.62
C ALA A 29 -20.35 -12.78 -23.31
N ASP A 30 -19.13 -12.21 -23.37
CA ASP A 30 -18.42 -11.71 -22.18
C ASP A 30 -19.23 -10.63 -21.45
N ASP A 31 -19.94 -9.76 -22.18
CA ASP A 31 -20.74 -8.70 -21.54
C ASP A 31 -21.93 -9.25 -20.76
N SER A 32 -22.61 -10.27 -21.31
CA SER A 32 -23.68 -10.96 -20.60
C SER A 32 -23.16 -11.72 -19.38
N ARG A 33 -22.02 -12.40 -19.50
CA ARG A 33 -21.34 -13.06 -18.37
C ARG A 33 -20.95 -12.07 -17.28
N MET A 34 -20.39 -10.92 -17.65
CA MET A 34 -20.02 -9.87 -16.71
C MET A 34 -21.22 -9.28 -15.97
N SER A 35 -22.34 -9.06 -16.67
CA SER A 35 -23.58 -8.62 -16.01
C SER A 35 -24.09 -9.64 -15.00
N LEU A 36 -24.08 -10.94 -15.37
CA LEU A 36 -24.49 -12.01 -14.47
C LEU A 36 -23.54 -12.15 -13.27
N LEU A 37 -22.23 -12.04 -13.50
CA LEU A 37 -21.21 -12.06 -12.46
C LEU A 37 -21.45 -10.93 -11.45
N GLY A 38 -21.67 -9.70 -11.93
CA GLY A 38 -21.97 -8.55 -11.08
C GLY A 38 -23.15 -8.82 -10.15
N LYS A 39 -24.28 -9.29 -10.70
CA LYS A 39 -25.47 -9.64 -9.92
C LYS A 39 -25.22 -10.78 -8.93
N LEU A 40 -24.50 -11.82 -9.33
CA LEU A 40 -24.19 -12.97 -8.48
C LEU A 40 -23.32 -12.56 -7.29
N VAL A 41 -22.24 -11.82 -7.54
CA VAL A 41 -21.31 -11.36 -6.50
C VAL A 41 -21.99 -10.32 -5.61
N SER A 42 -22.77 -9.42 -6.20
CA SER A 42 -23.58 -8.46 -5.44
C SER A 42 -24.52 -9.20 -4.48
N MET A 43 -25.33 -10.15 -4.97
CA MET A 43 -26.20 -10.94 -4.10
C MET A 43 -25.39 -11.71 -3.03
N ALA A 44 -24.24 -12.29 -3.40
CA ALA A 44 -23.37 -13.00 -2.46
C ALA A 44 -22.84 -12.09 -1.34
N VAL A 45 -22.58 -10.82 -1.62
CA VAL A 45 -22.22 -9.82 -0.62
C VAL A 45 -23.41 -9.57 0.33
N ALA A 46 -24.61 -9.31 -0.19
CA ALA A 46 -25.80 -9.00 0.61
C ALA A 46 -26.13 -10.11 1.61
N VAL A 47 -26.03 -11.37 1.17
CA VAL A 47 -26.37 -12.54 1.98
C VAL A 47 -25.16 -13.30 2.53
N CYS A 48 -23.98 -12.66 2.54
CA CYS A 48 -22.72 -13.18 3.09
C CYS A 48 -22.37 -14.62 2.65
N ARG A 49 -22.47 -14.90 1.34
CA ARG A 49 -22.20 -16.24 0.77
C ARG A 49 -20.72 -16.45 0.49
N VAL A 50 -19.98 -16.79 1.54
CA VAL A 50 -18.51 -16.97 1.53
C VAL A 50 -18.00 -17.83 0.36
N PRO A 51 -18.57 -19.00 0.01
CA PRO A 51 -18.03 -19.81 -1.09
C PRO A 51 -18.01 -19.10 -2.44
N VAL A 52 -19.00 -18.24 -2.72
CA VAL A 52 -19.06 -17.44 -3.95
C VAL A 52 -18.05 -16.29 -3.87
N LEU A 53 -17.91 -15.65 -2.72
CA LEU A 53 -16.95 -14.57 -2.49
C LEU A 53 -15.49 -15.06 -2.67
N GLU A 54 -15.17 -16.27 -2.20
CA GLU A 54 -13.84 -16.88 -2.39
C GLU A 54 -13.56 -17.23 -3.87
N CYS A 55 -14.58 -17.64 -4.63
CA CYS A 55 -14.47 -17.83 -6.07
C CYS A 55 -14.26 -16.49 -6.79
N ALA A 56 -15.03 -15.46 -6.42
CA ALA A 56 -14.89 -14.12 -6.96
C ALA A 56 -13.52 -13.51 -6.64
N ALA A 57 -12.97 -13.74 -5.44
CA ALA A 57 -11.63 -13.30 -5.07
C ALA A 57 -10.56 -13.94 -5.97
N SER A 58 -10.65 -15.25 -6.17
CA SER A 58 -9.73 -15.99 -7.05
C SER A 58 -9.87 -15.57 -8.52
N TRP A 59 -11.08 -15.25 -8.94
CA TRP A 59 -11.35 -14.72 -10.27
C TRP A 59 -10.74 -13.32 -10.45
N LEU A 60 -10.94 -12.40 -9.50
CA LEU A 60 -10.35 -11.05 -9.53
C LEU A 60 -8.83 -11.08 -9.63
N GLN A 61 -8.18 -11.99 -8.90
CA GLN A 61 -6.73 -12.14 -8.91
C GLN A 61 -6.17 -12.61 -10.26
N ARG A 62 -6.96 -13.38 -11.04
CA ARG A 62 -6.53 -14.02 -12.30
C ARG A 62 -7.17 -13.43 -13.54
N THR A 63 -7.82 -12.28 -13.42
CA THR A 63 -8.54 -11.64 -14.52
C THR A 63 -7.91 -10.29 -14.86
N PRO A 64 -7.83 -9.92 -16.15
CA PRO A 64 -7.34 -8.60 -16.52
C PRO A 64 -8.09 -7.48 -15.81
N VAL A 65 -7.35 -6.46 -15.37
CA VAL A 65 -7.83 -5.39 -14.49
C VAL A 65 -9.06 -4.66 -15.04
N VAL A 66 -9.23 -4.58 -16.36
CA VAL A 66 -10.41 -4.00 -17.00
C VAL A 66 -11.71 -4.67 -16.57
N TYR A 67 -11.73 -6.00 -16.44
CA TYR A 67 -12.91 -6.72 -15.99
C TYR A 67 -13.08 -6.61 -14.47
N CYS A 68 -11.97 -6.57 -13.72
CA CYS A 68 -12.00 -6.36 -12.28
C CYS A 68 -12.61 -5.00 -11.92
N VAL A 69 -12.23 -3.94 -12.63
CA VAL A 69 -12.80 -2.60 -12.47
C VAL A 69 -14.27 -2.56 -12.86
N ARG A 70 -14.70 -3.30 -13.89
CA ARG A 70 -16.12 -3.44 -14.24
C ARG A 70 -16.93 -4.10 -13.12
N LEU A 71 -16.41 -5.17 -12.52
CA LEU A 71 -17.05 -5.82 -11.38
C LEU A 71 -17.07 -4.89 -10.16
N ALA A 72 -15.96 -4.22 -9.88
CA ALA A 72 -15.89 -3.27 -8.77
C ALA A 72 -16.90 -2.13 -8.93
N ARG A 73 -17.04 -1.58 -10.13
CA ARG A 73 -18.03 -0.54 -10.42
C ARG A 73 -19.45 -1.02 -10.13
N ALA A 74 -19.83 -2.20 -10.64
CA ALA A 74 -21.16 -2.75 -10.38
C ALA A 74 -21.45 -2.90 -8.87
N LEU A 75 -20.47 -3.36 -8.09
CA LEU A 75 -20.62 -3.50 -6.64
C LEU A 75 -20.63 -2.15 -5.90
N VAL A 76 -19.84 -1.18 -6.34
CA VAL A 76 -19.86 0.18 -5.78
C VAL A 76 -21.20 0.85 -6.05
N ASP A 77 -21.75 0.71 -7.26
CA ASP A 77 -23.07 1.24 -7.59
C ASP A 77 -24.14 0.59 -6.69
N ASP A 78 -24.13 -0.73 -6.54
CA ASP A 78 -25.08 -1.45 -5.71
C ASP A 78 -24.98 -1.10 -4.21
N TYR A 79 -23.78 -1.06 -3.64
CA TYR A 79 -23.60 -0.92 -2.20
C TYR A 79 -23.30 0.51 -1.74
N CYS A 80 -22.46 1.24 -2.45
CA CYS A 80 -22.05 2.57 -2.01
C CYS A 80 -23.01 3.67 -2.48
N CYS A 81 -23.74 3.45 -3.58
CA CYS A 81 -24.65 4.46 -4.14
C CYS A 81 -26.13 4.16 -3.90
N LEU A 82 -26.56 2.89 -3.94
CA LEU A 82 -27.99 2.54 -3.93
C LEU A 82 -28.54 2.07 -2.56
N VAL A 83 -27.73 1.50 -1.68
CA VAL A 83 -28.21 0.85 -0.43
C VAL A 83 -27.86 1.63 0.84
N PRO A 84 -28.84 2.21 1.56
CA PRO A 84 -28.62 2.78 2.89
C PRO A 84 -28.13 1.69 3.87
N GLY A 85 -27.08 1.98 4.64
CA GLY A 85 -26.55 1.03 5.64
C GLY A 85 -25.60 -0.05 5.12
N SER A 86 -25.21 0.01 3.84
CA SER A 86 -24.26 -0.91 3.20
C SER A 86 -22.92 -1.05 3.91
N VAL A 87 -22.48 -0.01 4.64
CA VAL A 87 -21.24 -0.03 5.43
C VAL A 87 -21.21 -1.24 6.38
N GLN A 88 -22.34 -1.60 6.99
CA GLN A 88 -22.38 -2.75 7.91
C GLN A 88 -22.23 -4.07 7.15
N THR A 89 -22.88 -4.21 6.00
CA THR A 89 -22.72 -5.36 5.11
C THR A 89 -21.26 -5.49 4.66
N LEU A 90 -20.64 -4.40 4.19
CA LEU A 90 -19.23 -4.39 3.78
C LEU A 90 -18.28 -4.75 4.93
N LYS A 91 -18.56 -4.29 6.16
CA LYS A 91 -17.80 -4.66 7.35
C LYS A 91 -17.90 -6.15 7.68
N GLN A 92 -19.07 -6.77 7.49
CA GLN A 92 -19.24 -8.21 7.72
C GLN A 92 -18.40 -9.04 6.75
N ILE A 93 -18.25 -8.60 5.49
CA ILE A 93 -17.43 -9.29 4.50
C ILE A 93 -15.96 -9.34 4.92
N PHE A 94 -15.44 -8.29 5.57
CA PHE A 94 -14.06 -8.27 6.03
C PHE A 94 -13.74 -9.47 6.94
N SER A 95 -14.64 -9.80 7.86
CA SER A 95 -14.49 -10.97 8.73
C SER A 95 -14.77 -12.28 8.02
N ALA A 96 -15.70 -12.30 7.06
CA ALA A 96 -16.17 -13.53 6.41
C ALA A 96 -15.29 -13.99 5.24
N SER A 97 -14.77 -13.06 4.43
CA SER A 97 -13.89 -13.33 3.29
C SER A 97 -12.86 -12.19 3.13
N PRO A 98 -11.76 -12.22 3.91
CA PRO A 98 -10.69 -11.24 3.83
C PRO A 98 -10.04 -11.18 2.44
N ARG A 99 -9.97 -12.33 1.73
CA ARG A 99 -9.41 -12.41 0.38
C ARG A 99 -10.24 -11.61 -0.62
N PHE A 100 -11.57 -11.77 -0.58
CA PHE A 100 -12.46 -10.98 -1.42
C PHE A 100 -12.36 -9.50 -1.11
N CYS A 101 -12.35 -9.12 0.18
CA CYS A 101 -12.16 -7.71 0.55
C CYS A 101 -10.86 -7.13 0.00
N CYS A 102 -9.75 -7.85 0.12
CA CYS A 102 -8.46 -7.41 -0.41
C CYS A 102 -8.53 -7.16 -1.93
N GLN A 103 -9.08 -8.12 -2.69
CA GLN A 103 -9.20 -8.02 -4.15
C GLN A 103 -10.21 -6.95 -4.59
N PHE A 104 -11.31 -6.81 -3.86
CA PHE A 104 -12.30 -5.77 -4.11
C PHE A 104 -11.72 -4.39 -3.87
N ILE A 105 -11.06 -4.14 -2.74
CA ILE A 105 -10.41 -2.85 -2.45
C ILE A 105 -9.35 -2.54 -3.52
N THR A 106 -8.54 -3.54 -3.92
CA THR A 106 -7.54 -3.36 -4.99
C THR A 106 -8.20 -3.00 -6.33
N SER A 107 -9.36 -3.57 -6.64
CA SER A 107 -10.12 -3.22 -7.84
C SER A 107 -10.74 -1.82 -7.74
N VAL A 108 -11.19 -1.41 -6.56
CA VAL A 108 -11.76 -0.08 -6.31
C VAL A 108 -10.67 0.99 -6.39
N THR A 109 -9.47 0.75 -5.88
CA THR A 109 -8.35 1.69 -6.02
C THR A 109 -7.90 1.86 -7.46
N ALA A 110 -7.99 0.81 -8.28
CA ALA A 110 -7.79 0.90 -9.72
C ALA A 110 -8.95 1.62 -10.45
N LEU A 111 -10.20 1.38 -10.03
CA LEU A 111 -11.40 2.03 -10.59
C LEU A 111 -11.37 3.56 -10.39
N TYR A 112 -10.98 4.00 -9.20
CA TYR A 112 -10.82 5.41 -8.87
C TYR A 112 -9.34 5.80 -8.85
N ASP A 113 -8.53 5.21 -9.72
CA ASP A 113 -7.19 5.72 -9.93
C ASP A 113 -7.34 7.17 -10.40
N LEU A 114 -6.83 8.11 -9.61
CA LEU A 114 -6.99 9.54 -9.81
C LEU A 114 -6.19 10.05 -11.04
N SER A 115 -5.73 9.14 -11.90
CA SER A 115 -5.10 9.36 -13.20
C SER A 115 -6.12 8.98 -14.27
N SER A 116 -6.66 9.97 -14.98
CA SER A 116 -7.80 9.78 -15.88
C SER A 116 -7.47 9.09 -17.21
N ALA A 117 -6.24 8.58 -17.42
CA ALA A 117 -5.78 8.33 -18.78
C ALA A 117 -5.76 6.86 -19.22
N ASN A 118 -5.28 5.88 -18.45
CA ASN A 118 -5.22 4.49 -18.92
C ASN A 118 -5.20 3.51 -17.74
N LEU A 119 -6.16 2.58 -17.70
CA LEU A 119 -6.09 1.46 -16.77
C LEU A 119 -4.89 0.57 -17.15
N PRO A 120 -4.09 0.07 -16.19
CA PRO A 120 -2.91 -0.72 -16.51
C PRO A 120 -3.25 -1.91 -17.42
N ILE A 121 -2.37 -2.22 -18.36
CA ILE A 121 -2.50 -3.42 -19.20
C ILE A 121 -1.94 -4.57 -18.37
N GLY A 122 -2.81 -5.36 -17.74
CA GLY A 122 -2.36 -6.47 -16.90
C GLY A 122 -3.41 -6.97 -15.90
N PHE A 123 -2.93 -7.61 -14.84
CA PHE A 123 -3.72 -8.09 -13.72
C PHE A 123 -3.70 -7.09 -12.56
N LEU A 124 -4.61 -7.25 -11.60
CA LEU A 124 -4.56 -6.48 -10.36
C LEU A 124 -3.25 -6.73 -9.61
N GLU A 125 -2.81 -5.71 -8.87
CA GLU A 125 -1.79 -5.91 -7.84
C GLU A 125 -2.24 -6.94 -6.81
N LEU A 126 -1.29 -7.58 -6.13
CA LEU A 126 -1.62 -8.53 -5.08
C LEU A 126 -2.19 -7.83 -3.83
N THR A 127 -1.91 -6.53 -3.66
CA THR A 127 -2.30 -5.77 -2.48
C THR A 127 -2.91 -4.42 -2.87
N PRO A 128 -3.81 -3.86 -2.04
CA PRO A 128 -4.37 -2.54 -2.27
C PRO A 128 -3.42 -1.40 -1.85
N LEU A 129 -2.25 -1.71 -1.26
CA LEU A 129 -1.41 -0.73 -0.55
C LEU A 129 -1.00 0.43 -1.45
N THR A 130 -0.49 0.14 -2.65
CA THR A 130 -0.07 1.16 -3.62
C THR A 130 -1.20 2.14 -3.95
N GLY A 131 -2.39 1.61 -4.25
CA GLY A 131 -3.56 2.42 -4.61
C GLY A 131 -4.06 3.27 -3.44
N LEU A 132 -4.08 2.70 -2.23
CA LEU A 132 -4.47 3.42 -1.01
C LEU A 132 -3.46 4.53 -0.64
N ILE A 133 -2.16 4.27 -0.79
CA ILE A 133 -1.10 5.28 -0.62
C ILE A 133 -1.32 6.42 -1.62
N ARG A 134 -1.53 6.09 -2.90
CA ARG A 134 -1.79 7.09 -3.96
C ARG A 134 -2.98 7.97 -3.62
N TRP A 135 -4.08 7.41 -3.13
CA TRP A 135 -5.24 8.17 -2.66
C TRP A 135 -4.89 9.13 -1.52
N CYS A 136 -4.23 8.65 -0.47
CA CYS A 136 -3.84 9.48 0.68
C CYS A 136 -2.90 10.61 0.30
N VAL A 137 -1.91 10.33 -0.55
CA VAL A 137 -0.92 11.32 -0.99
C VAL A 137 -1.55 12.36 -1.90
N LYS A 138 -2.40 11.96 -2.88
CA LYS A 138 -3.01 12.91 -3.83
C LYS A 138 -4.17 13.72 -3.25
N ALA A 139 -4.80 13.25 -2.17
CA ALA A 139 -6.02 13.86 -1.64
C ALA A 139 -5.88 15.38 -1.36
N PRO A 140 -4.85 15.89 -0.65
CA PRO A 140 -4.69 17.33 -0.38
C PRO A 140 -4.67 18.17 -1.67
N LEU A 141 -3.94 17.70 -2.69
CA LEU A 141 -3.81 18.39 -3.98
C LEU A 141 -5.13 18.37 -4.77
N ALA A 142 -5.84 17.24 -4.77
CA ALA A 142 -7.11 17.09 -5.46
C ALA A 142 -8.20 18.02 -4.89
N TYR A 143 -8.25 18.20 -3.56
CA TYR A 143 -9.17 19.14 -2.92
C TYR A 143 -8.89 20.58 -3.31
N LYS A 144 -7.63 21.00 -3.28
CA LYS A 144 -7.27 22.36 -3.71
C LYS A 144 -7.53 22.61 -5.18
N ARG A 145 -7.28 21.62 -6.04
CA ARG A 145 -7.61 21.70 -7.46
C ARG A 145 -9.10 21.91 -7.70
N LYS A 146 -9.97 21.22 -6.95
CA LYS A 146 -11.43 21.40 -7.03
C LYS A 146 -11.92 22.74 -6.49
N LYS A 147 -11.21 23.35 -5.53
CA LYS A 147 -11.55 24.67 -4.97
C LYS A 147 -11.13 25.85 -5.84
N LYS A 148 -10.24 25.68 -6.83
CA LYS A 148 -9.99 26.72 -7.84
C LYS A 148 -11.31 26.97 -8.59
N PRO A 149 -11.92 28.17 -8.52
CA PRO A 149 -13.09 28.47 -9.34
C PRO A 149 -12.67 28.35 -10.80
N SER A 150 -13.45 27.60 -11.60
CA SER A 150 -13.32 27.66 -13.04
C SER A 150 -13.52 29.12 -13.45
N LEU A 151 -12.50 29.74 -14.04
CA LEU A 151 -12.62 31.06 -14.65
C LEU A 151 -13.48 30.92 -15.92
N SER A 152 -14.78 30.70 -15.77
CA SER A 152 -15.74 30.91 -16.86
C SER A 152 -16.16 32.38 -16.81
N ASN A 153 -15.71 33.15 -17.79
CA ASN A 153 -16.27 34.47 -18.08
C ASN A 153 -17.77 34.33 -18.31
N GLY A 154 -18.60 34.85 -17.41
CA GLY A 154 -20.06 34.89 -17.57
C GLY A 154 -20.83 34.88 -16.26
N HIS A 155 -21.05 36.07 -15.72
CA HIS A 155 -22.05 36.49 -14.73
C HIS A 155 -23.17 35.48 -14.37
N VAL A 156 -23.15 34.85 -13.17
CA VAL A 156 -24.37 34.48 -12.39
C VAL A 156 -24.05 34.44 -10.89
N THR A 157 -25.05 34.91 -10.13
CA THR A 157 -25.20 35.18 -8.70
C THR A 157 -24.61 34.22 -7.68
N SER A 158 -23.94 34.82 -6.69
CA SER A 158 -23.55 34.22 -5.40
C SER A 158 -24.76 33.80 -4.56
N LYS A 159 -24.99 32.48 -4.43
CA LYS A 159 -25.69 31.86 -3.28
C LYS A 159 -25.59 30.32 -3.35
N ALA A 160 -24.41 29.76 -3.01
CA ALA A 160 -24.27 28.31 -2.76
C ALA A 160 -22.97 27.93 -1.99
N ALA A 161 -22.44 28.79 -1.11
CA ALA A 161 -21.09 28.57 -0.55
C ALA A 161 -21.05 28.15 0.95
N GLN A 162 -22.17 27.88 1.61
CA GLN A 162 -22.16 27.58 3.06
C GLN A 162 -22.26 26.10 3.45
N ASP A 163 -22.71 25.19 2.57
CA ASP A 163 -22.83 23.75 2.91
C ASP A 163 -21.63 22.87 2.47
N SER A 164 -20.72 23.39 1.65
CA SER A 164 -19.57 22.61 1.15
C SER A 164 -18.41 22.49 2.15
N GLY A 165 -18.39 23.29 3.22
CA GLY A 165 -17.29 23.31 4.20
C GLY A 165 -17.28 22.11 5.15
N GLY A 166 -18.45 21.56 5.50
CA GLY A 166 -18.57 20.41 6.41
C GLY A 166 -18.10 19.10 5.77
N MET A 167 -18.60 18.81 4.57
CA MET A 167 -18.27 17.59 3.81
C MET A 167 -16.76 17.49 3.47
N ASP A 168 -16.13 18.62 3.19
CA ASP A 168 -14.70 18.70 2.86
C ASP A 168 -13.83 18.39 4.09
N ARG A 169 -14.19 18.93 5.27
CA ARG A 169 -13.50 18.65 6.53
C ARG A 169 -13.61 17.18 6.95
N ASP A 170 -14.78 16.58 6.80
CA ASP A 170 -14.99 15.16 7.09
C ASP A 170 -14.18 14.27 6.16
N SER A 171 -14.08 14.63 4.88
CA SER A 171 -13.29 13.88 3.91
C SER A 171 -11.78 13.98 4.19
N HIS A 172 -11.29 15.16 4.56
CA HIS A 172 -9.90 15.33 5.02
C HIS A 172 -9.57 14.43 6.21
N LEU A 173 -10.48 14.32 7.19
CA LEU A 173 -10.32 13.44 8.34
C LEU A 173 -10.26 11.96 7.93
N LEU A 174 -11.09 11.54 6.97
CA LEU A 174 -11.08 10.16 6.45
C LEU A 174 -9.74 9.80 5.81
N TYR A 175 -9.17 10.68 4.97
CA TYR A 175 -7.85 10.43 4.37
C TYR A 175 -6.71 10.41 5.39
N SER A 176 -6.79 11.23 6.45
CA SER A 176 -5.82 11.17 7.54
C SER A 176 -5.91 9.85 8.33
N LYS A 177 -7.14 9.38 8.62
CA LYS A 177 -7.35 8.06 9.24
C LYS A 177 -6.84 6.93 8.36
N LEU A 178 -7.16 6.98 7.06
CA LEU A 178 -6.70 5.99 6.09
C LEU A 178 -5.16 5.98 6.01
N HIS A 179 -4.52 7.14 5.94
CA HIS A 179 -3.06 7.25 5.91
C HIS A 179 -2.42 6.62 7.15
N LEU A 180 -2.93 6.96 8.34
CA LEU A 180 -2.47 6.36 9.59
C LEU A 180 -2.64 4.84 9.61
N SER A 181 -3.79 4.33 9.16
CA SER A 181 -4.04 2.88 9.07
C SER A 181 -3.06 2.18 8.11
N ILE A 182 -2.72 2.81 6.98
CA ILE A 182 -1.72 2.27 6.05
C ILE A 182 -0.35 2.18 6.74
N LEU A 183 0.09 3.24 7.42
CA LEU A 183 1.38 3.22 8.14
C LEU A 183 1.39 2.13 9.22
N GLN A 184 0.31 1.97 9.97
CA GLN A 184 0.17 0.92 10.98
C GLN A 184 0.22 -0.49 10.37
N VAL A 185 -0.45 -0.71 9.24
CA VAL A 185 -0.39 -1.98 8.51
C VAL A 185 1.03 -2.26 8.04
N LEU A 186 1.73 -1.28 7.48
CA LEU A 186 3.13 -1.44 7.06
C LEU A 186 4.06 -1.76 8.24
N MET A 187 3.86 -1.15 9.41
CA MET A 187 4.63 -1.49 10.60
C MET A 187 4.34 -2.92 11.09
N MET A 188 3.07 -3.34 11.10
CA MET A 188 2.67 -4.70 11.48
C MET A 188 3.22 -5.75 10.49
N LEU A 189 3.32 -5.38 9.23
CA LEU A 189 3.77 -6.26 8.15
C LEU A 189 5.22 -6.71 8.32
N GLN A 190 6.09 -5.88 8.91
CA GLN A 190 7.47 -6.23 9.21
C GLN A 190 7.56 -7.53 10.01
N VAL A 191 6.74 -7.68 11.06
CA VAL A 191 6.71 -8.87 11.91
C VAL A 191 6.35 -10.10 11.09
N HIS A 192 5.28 -10.01 10.30
CA HIS A 192 4.80 -11.12 9.47
C HIS A 192 5.80 -11.52 8.39
N LEU A 193 6.42 -10.54 7.72
CA LEU A 193 7.46 -10.81 6.72
C LEU A 193 8.68 -11.46 7.36
N THR A 194 9.06 -11.08 8.57
CA THR A 194 10.18 -11.67 9.31
C THR A 194 9.88 -13.12 9.68
N GLU A 195 8.72 -13.38 10.31
CA GLU A 195 8.28 -14.73 10.69
C GLU A 195 8.21 -15.69 9.50
N LYS A 196 7.84 -15.18 8.32
CA LYS A 196 7.74 -15.96 7.09
C LYS A 196 9.05 -16.03 6.28
N ASN A 197 10.15 -15.45 6.77
CA ASN A 197 11.43 -15.35 6.05
C ASN A 197 11.31 -14.64 4.69
N LEU A 198 10.41 -13.66 4.60
CA LEU A 198 10.13 -12.84 3.42
C LEU A 198 10.59 -11.38 3.58
N TYR A 199 11.05 -10.98 4.76
CA TYR A 199 11.57 -9.64 5.01
C TYR A 199 12.73 -9.32 4.05
N GLY A 200 12.61 -8.22 3.31
CA GLY A 200 13.59 -7.83 2.29
C GLY A 200 13.58 -8.69 1.02
N ARG A 201 12.66 -9.67 0.91
CA ARG A 201 12.58 -10.60 -0.24
C ARG A 201 11.26 -10.48 -1.02
N LEU A 202 10.18 -10.08 -0.35
CA LEU A 202 8.88 -9.87 -0.97
C LEU A 202 8.49 -8.39 -0.89
N GLY A 203 8.66 -7.66 -1.99
CA GLY A 203 8.12 -6.32 -2.14
C GLY A 203 6.61 -6.37 -2.32
N LEU A 204 5.88 -5.77 -1.38
CA LEU A 204 4.41 -5.64 -1.45
C LEU A 204 3.97 -4.31 -2.06
N ILE A 205 4.88 -3.33 -2.11
CA ILE A 205 4.77 -2.10 -2.88
C ILE A 205 5.87 -2.14 -3.93
N LEU A 206 5.48 -2.12 -5.21
CA LEU A 206 6.44 -2.14 -6.31
C LEU A 206 6.98 -0.73 -6.56
N PHE A 207 8.30 -0.62 -6.66
CA PHE A 207 8.98 0.66 -6.88
C PHE A 207 8.50 1.35 -8.18
N ASP A 208 8.31 0.57 -9.25
CA ASP A 208 7.81 1.05 -10.54
C ASP A 208 6.44 1.76 -10.44
N HIS A 209 5.62 1.42 -9.44
CA HIS A 209 4.33 2.06 -9.23
C HIS A 209 4.42 3.39 -8.46
N MET A 210 5.56 3.66 -7.80
CA MET A 210 5.84 4.93 -7.15
C MET A 210 6.30 6.00 -8.13
N VAL A 211 6.95 5.60 -9.24
CA VAL A 211 7.37 6.50 -10.33
C VAL A 211 6.21 7.38 -10.84
N PRO A 212 5.10 6.83 -11.36
CA PRO A 212 3.99 7.65 -11.87
C PRO A 212 3.29 8.44 -10.77
N LEU A 213 3.33 7.99 -9.52
CA LEU A 213 2.79 8.75 -8.38
C LEU A 213 3.61 10.03 -8.16
N VAL A 214 4.93 9.91 -8.12
CA VAL A 214 5.84 11.03 -7.91
C VAL A 214 5.77 12.04 -9.05
N GLU A 215 5.77 11.56 -10.30
CA GLU A 215 5.60 12.42 -11.48
C GLU A 215 4.29 13.21 -11.44
N GLU A 216 3.21 12.55 -11.05
CA GLU A 216 1.88 13.16 -10.95
C GLU A 216 1.80 14.17 -9.80
N ILE A 217 2.43 13.91 -8.65
CA ILE A 217 2.53 14.89 -7.55
C ILE A 217 3.29 16.13 -8.02
N ASN A 218 4.41 15.94 -8.72
CA ASN A 218 5.19 17.06 -9.24
C ASN A 218 4.35 17.91 -10.20
N ARG A 219 3.69 17.27 -11.17
CA ARG A 219 2.80 17.93 -12.13
C ARG A 219 1.69 18.72 -11.43
N LEU A 220 1.05 18.12 -10.42
CA LEU A 220 -0.03 18.78 -9.66
C LEU A 220 0.49 19.94 -8.80
N ALA A 221 1.68 19.82 -8.21
CA ALA A 221 2.31 20.89 -7.44
C ALA A 221 2.62 22.10 -8.33
N ASP A 222 3.15 21.86 -9.54
CA ASP A 222 3.42 22.88 -10.54
C ASP A 222 2.12 23.58 -10.99
N GLU A 223 1.06 22.81 -11.29
CA GLU A 223 -0.25 23.34 -11.72
C GLU A 223 -0.96 24.18 -10.65
N LEU A 224 -0.79 23.83 -9.38
CA LEU A 224 -1.43 24.54 -8.28
C LEU A 224 -0.72 25.83 -7.90
N ASN A 225 0.55 26.00 -8.32
CA ASN A 225 1.49 27.04 -7.91
C ASN A 225 1.81 26.94 -6.39
N PRO A 226 3.08 26.71 -6.00
CA PRO A 226 3.50 26.60 -4.60
C PRO A 226 3.04 27.75 -3.70
N LEU A 227 2.93 28.97 -4.22
CA LEU A 227 2.49 30.13 -3.45
C LEU A 227 1.02 30.03 -2.98
N ASN A 228 0.19 29.29 -3.72
CA ASN A 228 -1.25 29.19 -3.46
C ASN A 228 -1.65 27.89 -2.74
N ALA A 229 -0.83 26.84 -2.86
CA ALA A 229 -1.12 25.50 -2.34
C ALA A 229 -0.01 24.94 -1.46
N SER A 230 0.83 25.79 -0.86
CA SER A 230 1.98 25.38 -0.05
C SER A 230 1.64 24.33 1.01
N GLN A 231 0.58 24.56 1.80
CA GLN A 231 0.15 23.62 2.85
C GLN A 231 -0.27 22.25 2.32
N GLU A 232 -0.95 22.19 1.18
CA GLU A 232 -1.39 20.93 0.59
C GLU A 232 -0.28 20.19 -0.12
N ILE A 233 0.64 20.92 -0.75
CA ILE A 233 1.87 20.36 -1.30
C ILE A 233 2.73 19.79 -0.19
N GLU A 234 2.94 20.53 0.90
CA GLU A 234 3.66 20.08 2.08
C GLU A 234 3.03 18.80 2.67
N LEU A 235 1.72 18.81 2.94
CA LEU A 235 1.03 17.63 3.47
C LEU A 235 1.06 16.42 2.53
N SER A 236 0.97 16.64 1.21
CA SER A 236 1.11 15.58 0.21
C SER A 236 2.50 14.96 0.26
N LEU A 237 3.54 15.79 0.29
CA LEU A 237 4.93 15.35 0.33
C LEU A 237 5.28 14.67 1.66
N ASP A 238 4.75 15.15 2.78
CA ASP A 238 4.89 14.50 4.08
C ASP A 238 4.28 13.10 4.09
N ARG A 239 3.06 12.94 3.53
CA ARG A 239 2.41 11.62 3.43
C ARG A 239 3.22 10.67 2.54
N LEU A 240 3.75 11.17 1.42
CA LEU A 240 4.63 10.38 0.55
C LEU A 240 5.90 9.94 1.29
N ALA A 241 6.58 10.88 1.95
CA ALA A 241 7.82 10.62 2.68
C ALA A 241 7.61 9.58 3.79
N GLN A 242 6.54 9.73 4.58
CA GLN A 242 6.17 8.76 5.63
C GLN A 242 5.88 7.37 5.05
N ALA A 243 5.10 7.30 3.97
CA ALA A 243 4.76 6.02 3.34
C ALA A 243 6.02 5.31 2.80
N LEU A 244 6.90 6.03 2.09
CA LEU A 244 8.16 5.49 1.59
C LEU A 244 9.07 5.02 2.72
N GLN A 245 9.27 5.86 3.75
CA GLN A 245 10.13 5.54 4.88
C GLN A 245 9.64 4.28 5.63
N VAL A 246 8.35 4.23 5.97
CA VAL A 246 7.78 3.10 6.71
C VAL A 246 7.76 1.84 5.86
N ALA A 247 7.45 1.94 4.56
CA ALA A 247 7.46 0.80 3.65
C ALA A 247 8.87 0.21 3.45
N MET A 248 9.90 1.06 3.36
CA MET A 248 11.28 0.59 3.31
C MET A 248 11.71 -0.06 4.62
N ALA A 249 11.44 0.58 5.76
CA ALA A 249 11.82 0.06 7.07
C ALA A 249 11.14 -1.28 7.37
N SER A 250 9.89 -1.46 6.92
CA SER A 250 9.16 -2.71 7.07
C SER A 250 9.53 -3.80 6.06
N GLY A 251 10.39 -3.51 5.08
CA GLY A 251 10.75 -4.43 4.01
C GLY A 251 9.63 -4.64 2.98
N ALA A 252 8.58 -3.82 2.99
CA ALA A 252 7.46 -3.86 2.06
C ALA A 252 7.77 -3.17 0.72
N LEU A 253 8.68 -2.20 0.71
CA LEU A 253 9.23 -1.57 -0.49
C LEU A 253 10.72 -1.89 -0.58
N LEU A 254 11.11 -2.58 -1.65
CA LEU A 254 12.50 -2.98 -1.89
C LEU A 254 13.16 -1.95 -2.82
N CYS A 255 13.80 -0.94 -2.24
CA CYS A 255 14.61 0.02 -2.97
C CYS A 255 15.76 0.53 -2.11
N THR A 256 16.80 1.05 -2.76
CA THR A 256 17.88 1.75 -2.07
C THR A 256 17.51 3.22 -1.80
N ARG A 257 18.29 3.90 -0.97
CA ARG A 257 18.13 5.36 -0.80
C ARG A 257 18.51 6.14 -2.04
N ASP A 258 19.43 5.61 -2.85
CA ASP A 258 19.86 6.25 -4.10
C ASP A 258 18.75 6.18 -5.15
N ASP A 259 17.99 5.08 -5.18
CA ASP A 259 16.76 4.97 -5.98
C ASP A 259 15.74 6.03 -5.56
N LEU A 260 15.50 6.20 -4.25
CA LEU A 260 14.62 7.26 -3.74
C LEU A 260 15.11 8.66 -4.07
N ARG A 261 16.42 8.92 -3.95
CA ARG A 261 16.99 10.24 -4.27
C ARG A 261 16.78 10.55 -5.74
N THR A 262 17.00 9.58 -6.62
CA THR A 262 16.76 9.71 -8.05
C THR A 262 15.29 9.99 -8.33
N LEU A 263 14.39 9.16 -7.77
CA LEU A 263 12.95 9.26 -7.93
C LEU A 263 12.39 10.61 -7.46
N CYS A 264 12.77 11.04 -6.26
CA CYS A 264 12.22 12.24 -5.61
C CYS A 264 12.95 13.54 -5.94
N SER A 265 14.05 13.49 -6.72
CA SER A 265 14.90 14.64 -7.05
C SER A 265 14.15 15.83 -7.67
N ARG A 266 13.06 15.54 -8.39
CA ARG A 266 12.26 16.54 -9.11
C ARG A 266 11.17 17.18 -8.26
N LEU A 267 10.87 16.63 -7.09
CA LEU A 267 9.78 17.12 -6.24
C LEU A 267 10.16 18.45 -5.57
N PRO A 268 9.16 19.28 -5.21
CA PRO A 268 9.40 20.47 -4.40
C PRO A 268 10.10 20.13 -3.08
N HIS A 269 10.85 21.09 -2.54
CA HIS A 269 11.54 20.92 -1.27
C HIS A 269 10.55 20.62 -0.14
N ASN A 270 10.80 19.54 0.59
CA ASN A 270 10.05 19.16 1.79
C ASN A 270 11.02 18.59 2.82
N ASN A 271 10.96 19.11 4.06
CA ASN A 271 11.94 18.78 5.09
C ASN A 271 11.94 17.29 5.44
N LEU A 272 10.76 16.67 5.56
CA LEU A 272 10.66 15.26 5.91
C LEU A 272 11.18 14.37 4.78
N LEU A 273 10.81 14.66 3.54
CA LEU A 273 11.29 13.94 2.37
C LEU A 273 12.82 14.05 2.25
N GLN A 274 13.39 15.23 2.49
CA GLN A 274 14.84 15.43 2.51
C GLN A 274 15.52 14.57 3.57
N LEU A 275 14.94 14.46 4.78
CA LEU A 275 15.44 13.56 5.82
C LEU A 275 15.37 12.09 5.40
N VAL A 276 14.31 11.68 4.70
CA VAL A 276 14.16 10.29 4.22
C VAL A 276 15.22 9.97 3.18
N ILE A 277 15.46 10.85 2.20
CA ILE A 277 16.44 10.61 1.12
C ILE A 277 17.91 10.87 1.52
N SER A 278 18.14 11.67 2.56
CA SER A 278 19.49 12.08 3.00
C SER A 278 19.95 11.45 4.33
N GLY A 279 19.05 10.86 5.11
CA GLY A 279 19.37 10.33 6.43
C GLY A 279 20.47 9.25 6.40
N PRO A 280 21.24 9.09 7.50
CA PRO A 280 22.32 8.10 7.57
C PRO A 280 21.74 6.71 7.26
N VAL A 281 22.51 5.89 6.52
CA VAL A 281 22.19 4.48 6.30
C VAL A 281 22.06 3.83 7.68
N GLN A 282 20.83 3.61 8.15
CA GLN A 282 20.62 2.74 9.30
C GLN A 282 21.13 1.37 8.85
N GLN A 283 22.31 0.99 9.33
CA GLN A 283 22.73 -0.41 9.29
C GLN A 283 21.59 -1.20 9.94
N SER A 284 20.97 -2.10 9.19
CA SER A 284 19.91 -2.95 9.69
C SER A 284 20.37 -3.63 10.98
N PRO A 285 19.54 -3.71 12.04
CA PRO A 285 19.89 -4.43 13.26
C PRO A 285 20.01 -5.97 13.08
N HIS A 286 20.12 -6.47 11.84
CA HIS A 286 20.20 -7.89 11.50
C HIS A 286 21.58 -8.33 10.97
N ALA A 287 22.66 -7.62 11.31
CA ALA A 287 24.02 -8.13 11.08
C ALA A 287 24.43 -9.24 12.08
N ALA A 288 23.64 -9.53 13.10
CA ALA A 288 23.89 -10.62 14.06
C ALA A 288 22.92 -11.79 13.84
N LEU A 289 23.12 -12.56 12.77
CA LEU A 289 22.70 -13.97 12.79
C LEU A 289 23.57 -14.72 13.83
N PRO A 290 23.01 -15.69 14.57
CA PRO A 290 23.80 -16.47 15.52
C PRO A 290 25.01 -17.14 14.82
N PRO A 291 26.19 -17.21 15.47
CA PRO A 291 27.38 -17.81 14.88
C PRO A 291 27.10 -19.28 14.56
N GLY A 292 26.96 -19.59 13.26
CA GLY A 292 26.56 -20.90 12.77
C GLY A 292 25.85 -20.91 11.41
N PHE A 293 25.44 -19.74 10.90
CA PHE A 293 24.71 -19.61 9.62
C PHE A 293 25.53 -19.09 8.43
N TYR A 294 26.85 -18.93 8.57
CA TYR A 294 27.70 -18.61 7.43
C TYR A 294 28.13 -19.90 6.71
N PRO A 295 27.87 -20.05 5.40
CA PRO A 295 28.49 -21.13 4.63
C PRO A 295 30.01 -20.91 4.57
N HIS A 296 30.77 -21.98 4.81
CA HIS A 296 32.23 -21.96 4.75
C HIS A 296 32.69 -21.55 3.33
N ILE A 297 33.18 -20.33 3.18
CA ILE A 297 33.93 -19.93 2.00
C ILE A 297 35.33 -20.56 2.15
N HIS A 298 35.61 -21.58 1.33
CA HIS A 298 36.94 -22.10 1.12
C HIS A 298 37.80 -21.02 0.45
N THR A 299 38.69 -20.38 1.22
CA THR A 299 39.86 -19.68 0.68
C THR A 299 41.03 -20.68 0.59
N PRO A 300 41.69 -20.82 -0.57
CA PRO A 300 42.89 -21.65 -0.66
C PRO A 300 44.08 -20.92 -0.02
N PRO A 301 44.98 -21.60 0.71
CA PRO A 301 46.06 -20.92 1.40
C PRO A 301 47.20 -20.58 0.43
N LEU A 302 47.49 -19.28 0.30
CA LEU A 302 48.80 -18.82 -0.15
C LEU A 302 49.80 -19.09 0.99
N GLY A 303 50.74 -19.97 0.71
CA GLY A 303 51.74 -20.40 1.67
C GLY A 303 52.72 -19.30 2.03
N TYR A 304 53.02 -19.20 3.33
CA TYR A 304 54.35 -18.87 3.86
C TYR A 304 54.50 -19.55 5.23
N GLY A 305 55.70 -20.08 5.45
CA GLY A 305 56.01 -21.17 6.36
C GLY A 305 55.94 -20.86 7.86
N ALA A 306 55.83 -21.95 8.61
CA ALA A 306 55.79 -22.01 10.06
C ALA A 306 57.16 -21.72 10.70
N VAL A 307 57.15 -21.02 11.83
CA VAL A 307 58.21 -21.05 12.85
C VAL A 307 57.52 -21.18 14.22
N PRO A 308 57.85 -22.18 15.07
CA PRO A 308 57.21 -22.36 16.36
C PRO A 308 57.96 -21.69 17.54
N ALA A 309 57.15 -21.06 18.39
CA ALA A 309 57.20 -20.90 19.86
C ALA A 309 58.55 -20.86 20.61
N HIS A 310 58.73 -19.80 21.42
CA HIS A 310 59.29 -19.90 22.78
C HIS A 310 58.61 -18.89 23.75
N PRO A 311 58.44 -19.25 25.04
CA PRO A 311 57.77 -18.44 26.07
C PRO A 311 58.76 -17.72 26.99
N ALA A 312 58.40 -16.57 27.58
CA ALA A 312 58.69 -16.20 28.99
C ALA A 312 58.37 -14.72 29.33
N ALA A 313 57.86 -14.57 30.57
CA ALA A 313 58.04 -13.46 31.53
C ALA A 313 57.20 -12.16 31.45
N HIS A 314 56.21 -12.10 32.36
CA HIS A 314 55.58 -10.93 33.02
C HIS A 314 56.61 -10.01 33.76
N PRO A 315 56.31 -8.77 34.25
CA PRO A 315 55.08 -8.29 34.97
C PRO A 315 54.65 -6.83 34.61
N ALA A 316 53.61 -6.15 35.12
CA ALA A 316 52.82 -6.17 36.35
C ALA A 316 51.42 -5.51 36.15
N LEU A 317 50.51 -5.83 37.08
CA LEU A 317 49.09 -5.43 37.33
C LEU A 317 48.84 -3.90 37.56
N PRO A 318 47.59 -3.37 37.74
CA PRO A 318 46.35 -4.05 38.18
C PRO A 318 44.98 -3.67 37.54
N ALA A 319 44.02 -4.55 37.82
CA ALA A 319 42.55 -4.47 37.66
C ALA A 319 41.92 -3.46 38.66
N HIS A 320 40.69 -2.92 38.61
CA HIS A 320 39.30 -3.26 38.21
C HIS A 320 38.48 -1.91 38.25
N PRO A 321 37.11 -1.82 38.18
CA PRO A 321 36.05 -2.78 37.87
C PRO A 321 35.06 -2.29 36.76
N GLY A 322 34.15 -3.19 36.37
CA GLY A 322 33.14 -2.94 35.35
C GLY A 322 31.99 -2.02 35.77
N HIS A 323 31.29 -1.50 34.76
CA HIS A 323 29.93 -0.99 34.88
C HIS A 323 29.06 -1.52 33.73
N THR A 324 28.09 -2.31 34.15
CA THR A 324 26.87 -2.72 33.46
C THR A 324 26.19 -1.52 32.79
N PHE A 325 26.00 -1.55 31.46
CA PHE A 325 25.10 -0.59 30.79
C PHE A 325 23.74 -1.24 30.55
N LEU A 326 22.76 -0.67 31.24
CA LEU A 326 21.34 -1.00 31.20
C LEU A 326 20.73 -0.63 29.85
N SER A 327 19.89 -1.53 29.34
CA SER A 327 18.96 -1.29 28.25
C SER A 327 17.76 -0.49 28.77
N GLY A 328 17.32 0.51 28.02
CA GLY A 328 16.00 1.14 28.20
C GLY A 328 16.02 2.66 28.34
N MET A 329 15.84 3.37 27.22
CA MET A 329 15.20 4.70 27.21
C MET A 329 14.23 4.74 26.03
N ALA A 330 12.94 4.64 26.35
CA ALA A 330 11.84 4.95 25.45
C ALA A 330 11.75 6.47 25.27
N PHE A 331 11.61 6.95 24.03
CA PHE A 331 11.34 8.35 23.76
C PHE A 331 9.88 8.70 24.08
N PRO A 332 9.61 9.73 24.90
CA PRO A 332 8.24 10.13 25.22
C PRO A 332 7.65 10.97 24.08
N PHE A 333 6.50 10.53 23.60
CA PHE A 333 5.59 11.23 22.70
C PHE A 333 5.01 12.46 23.42
N ARG A 334 5.14 13.67 22.85
CA ARG A 334 4.43 14.86 23.31
C ARG A 334 3.27 15.17 22.35
N PRO A 335 2.01 15.23 22.82
CA PRO A 335 0.89 15.73 22.03
C PRO A 335 0.91 17.27 22.01
N ILE A 336 0.68 17.84 20.83
CA ILE A 336 0.43 19.27 20.63
C ILE A 336 -1.06 19.53 20.85
N ARG A 337 -1.35 20.57 21.63
CA ARG A 337 -2.70 21.12 21.92
C ARG A 337 -3.26 21.87 20.73
#